data_AF-A0A349EC44-F1
#
_entry.id   AF-A0A349EC44-F1
#
_cell.length_a   1.000
_cell.length_b   1.000
_cell.length_c   1.000
_cell.angle_alpha   90.00
_cell.angle_beta   90.00
_cell.angle_gamma   90.00
#
_symmetry.space_group_name_H-M   'P 1'
#
loop_
_entity.id
_entity.type
_entity.pdbx_description
1 polymer ?
#
loop_
_entity_poly.entity_id
_entity_poly.type
_entity_poly.pdbx_seq_one_letter_code
_entity_poly.pdbx_strand_id
1 'polypeptide(L)'
;MSLSISSLQNFFAQIRVRINDYLWQQNSPELPLWKRFLLRSSQILVVIVRDLLQGQLSLRAMSLVFTTVIGFFPLLALTFAVLKGLGVHNALEPTLLTLLQPLGDDANGFTTDILRYVDAIQVELIGITSVGLLLYFVLDMMRKIESSFNYIWAVRQGRSWSSRVSEYLFAVIVSPLL
;
A
#
# COMPACT_ATOMS: atom_id res chain seq x y z
N MET A 1 8.49 23.23 -38.37
CA MET A 1 8.75 23.80 -37.03
C MET A 1 8.82 22.63 -36.03
N SER A 2 9.93 21.88 -36.04
CA SER A 2 10.07 20.58 -35.34
C SER A 2 11.42 20.41 -34.63
N LEU A 3 12.14 21.52 -34.38
CA LEU A 3 13.55 21.52 -33.99
C LEU A 3 13.82 21.65 -32.48
N SER A 4 12.82 21.71 -31.60
CA SER A 4 13.07 21.94 -30.15
C SER A 4 13.01 20.69 -29.25
N ILE A 5 12.44 19.58 -29.70
CA ILE A 5 12.22 18.39 -28.83
C ILE A 5 13.49 17.52 -28.75
N SER A 6 14.23 17.38 -29.86
CA SER A 6 15.47 16.58 -29.91
C SER A 6 16.66 17.27 -29.24
N SER A 7 16.76 18.60 -29.30
CA SER A 7 17.83 19.35 -28.64
C SER A 7 17.74 19.30 -27.12
N LEU A 8 16.52 19.31 -26.56
CA LEU A 8 16.29 19.14 -25.12
C LEU A 8 16.68 17.74 -24.65
N GLN A 9 16.28 16.70 -25.36
CA GLN A 9 16.65 15.31 -25.03
C GLN A 9 18.17 15.11 -25.04
N ASN A 10 18.86 15.69 -26.04
CA ASN A 10 20.33 15.63 -26.14
C ASN A 10 21.03 16.43 -25.03
N PHE A 11 20.47 17.56 -24.59
CA PHE A 11 21.01 18.36 -23.49
C PHE A 11 20.89 17.62 -22.14
N PHE A 12 19.75 16.99 -21.88
CA PHE A 12 19.56 16.13 -20.70
C PHE A 12 20.50 14.91 -20.72
N ALA A 13 20.72 14.30 -21.89
CA ALA A 13 21.66 13.18 -22.04
C ALA A 13 23.11 13.61 -21.78
N GLN A 14 23.54 14.77 -22.28
CA GLN A 14 24.90 15.29 -22.08
C GLN A 14 25.16 15.71 -20.63
N ILE A 15 24.20 16.36 -19.97
CA ILE A 15 24.27 16.69 -18.54
C ILE A 15 24.42 15.42 -17.71
N ARG A 16 23.66 14.37 -18.04
CA ARG A 16 23.70 13.09 -17.34
C ARG A 16 25.08 12.43 -17.43
N VAL A 17 25.72 12.46 -18.60
CA VAL A 17 27.07 11.89 -18.80
C VAL A 17 28.13 12.71 -18.07
N ARG A 18 28.10 14.05 -18.19
CA ARG A 18 29.08 14.93 -17.50
C ARG A 18 29.01 14.86 -15.99
N ILE A 19 27.80 14.82 -15.41
CA ILE A 19 27.62 14.69 -13.97
C ILE A 19 28.13 13.32 -13.50
N ASN A 20 27.89 12.26 -14.27
CA ASN A 20 28.33 10.91 -13.92
C ASN A 20 29.87 10.81 -13.96
N ASP A 21 30.52 11.32 -15.00
CA ASP A 21 31.99 11.33 -15.09
C ASP A 21 32.64 12.21 -14.02
N TYR A 22 32.11 13.42 -13.78
CA TYR A 22 32.71 14.34 -12.81
C TYR A 22 32.52 13.88 -11.36
N LEU A 23 31.36 13.31 -11.02
CA LEU A 23 31.11 12.80 -9.69
C LEU A 23 31.82 11.46 -9.43
N TRP A 24 31.96 10.56 -10.42
CA TRP A 24 32.55 9.22 -10.19
C TRP A 24 34.07 9.15 -10.44
N GLN A 25 34.68 10.08 -11.20
CA GLN A 25 36.13 10.07 -11.47
C GLN A 25 36.98 10.79 -10.39
N GLN A 26 36.40 11.61 -9.49
CA GLN A 26 37.14 12.30 -8.41
C GLN A 26 37.47 11.42 -7.19
N ASN A 27 37.87 10.16 -7.43
CA ASN A 27 38.33 9.25 -6.38
C ASN A 27 39.85 9.34 -6.15
N SER A 28 40.43 10.53 -6.25
CA SER A 28 41.83 10.77 -5.94
C SER A 28 42.00 11.00 -4.43
N PRO A 29 42.83 10.21 -3.72
CA PRO A 29 43.01 10.29 -2.26
C PRO A 29 43.65 11.61 -1.74
N GLU A 30 43.84 12.62 -2.60
CA GLU A 30 44.55 13.88 -2.29
C GLU A 30 43.61 15.05 -1.90
N LEU A 31 42.30 14.84 -1.79
CA LEU A 31 41.32 15.90 -1.48
C LEU A 31 41.11 16.10 0.05
N PRO A 32 40.95 17.35 0.52
CA PRO A 32 40.67 17.65 1.92
C PRO A 32 39.33 17.04 2.39
N LEU A 33 39.26 16.62 3.65
CA LEU A 33 38.14 15.86 4.24
C LEU A 33 36.76 16.50 4.01
N TRP A 34 36.67 17.83 4.04
CA TRP A 34 35.42 18.57 3.80
C TRP A 34 34.93 18.45 2.35
N LYS A 35 35.82 18.57 1.37
CA LYS A 35 35.47 18.37 -0.05
C LYS A 35 35.01 16.95 -0.31
N ARG A 36 35.66 15.97 0.34
CA ARG A 36 35.28 14.55 0.26
C ARG A 36 33.88 14.29 0.83
N PHE A 37 33.54 14.94 1.94
CA PHE A 37 32.20 14.83 2.53
C PHE A 37 31.13 15.43 1.59
N LEU A 38 31.33 16.65 1.09
CA LEU A 38 30.41 17.29 0.15
C LEU A 38 30.22 16.50 -1.15
N LEU A 39 31.31 15.94 -1.70
CA LEU A 39 31.27 15.09 -2.89
C LEU A 39 30.47 13.82 -2.63
N ARG A 40 30.73 13.10 -1.52
CA ARG A 40 29.96 11.89 -1.15
C ARG A 40 28.50 12.17 -0.92
N SER A 41 28.16 13.24 -0.19
CA SER A 41 26.76 13.63 0.02
C SER A 41 26.07 13.93 -1.30
N SER A 42 26.75 14.62 -2.24
CA SER A 42 26.21 14.90 -3.57
C SER A 42 26.03 13.63 -4.41
N GLN A 43 26.98 12.69 -4.36
CA GLN A 43 26.87 11.38 -5.03
C GLN A 43 25.65 10.59 -4.52
N ILE A 44 25.48 10.51 -3.20
CA ILE A 44 24.34 9.82 -2.57
C ILE A 44 23.03 10.48 -3.00
N LEU A 45 22.95 11.82 -2.94
CA LEU A 45 21.75 12.56 -3.30
C LEU A 45 21.38 12.34 -4.78
N VAL A 46 22.36 12.38 -5.69
CA VAL A 46 22.14 12.10 -7.12
C VAL A 46 21.67 10.67 -7.35
N VAL A 47 22.21 9.68 -6.63
CA VAL A 47 21.74 8.28 -6.74
C VAL A 47 20.31 8.15 -6.25
N ILE A 48 19.97 8.74 -5.10
CA ILE A 48 18.61 8.72 -4.55
C ILE A 48 17.62 9.37 -5.54
N VAL A 49 17.94 10.57 -6.03
CA VAL A 49 17.07 11.28 -6.99
C VAL A 49 16.91 10.47 -8.28
N ARG A 50 18.00 9.88 -8.80
CA ARG A 50 17.93 9.03 -9.98
C ARG A 50 17.05 7.80 -9.77
N ASP A 51 17.14 7.16 -8.60
CA ASP A 51 16.36 5.97 -8.26
C ASP A 51 14.87 6.29 -8.04
N LEU A 52 14.58 7.44 -7.41
CA LEU A 52 13.23 7.98 -7.29
C LEU A 52 12.62 8.30 -8.67
N LEU A 53 13.38 8.92 -9.57
CA LEU A 53 12.95 9.25 -10.93
C LEU A 53 12.79 8.01 -11.83
N GLN A 54 13.45 6.89 -11.53
CA GLN A 54 13.23 5.61 -12.22
C GLN A 54 11.85 5.00 -11.91
N GLY A 55 11.14 5.49 -10.90
CA GLY A 55 9.73 5.16 -10.64
C GLY A 55 9.48 3.79 -10.00
N GLN A 56 10.49 2.94 -9.85
CA GLN A 56 10.37 1.60 -9.23
C GLN A 56 9.85 1.67 -7.79
N LEU A 57 10.35 2.63 -7.00
CA LEU A 57 9.87 2.88 -5.63
C LEU A 57 8.43 3.38 -5.61
N SER A 58 8.07 4.26 -6.56
CA SER A 58 6.71 4.79 -6.71
C SER A 58 5.71 3.68 -7.05
N LEU A 59 6.05 2.80 -7.99
CA LEU A 59 5.22 1.65 -8.36
C LEU A 59 4.98 0.71 -7.18
N ARG A 60 6.02 0.44 -6.38
CA ARG A 60 5.91 -0.40 -5.17
C ARG A 60 5.02 0.26 -4.12
N ALA A 61 5.22 1.55 -3.86
CA ALA A 61 4.39 2.32 -2.93
C ALA A 61 2.92 2.32 -3.36
N MET A 62 2.63 2.63 -4.64
CA MET A 62 1.28 2.59 -5.20
C MET A 62 0.65 1.20 -5.07
N SER A 63 1.40 0.16 -5.42
CA SER A 63 0.97 -1.23 -5.29
C SER A 63 0.63 -1.59 -3.84
N LEU A 64 1.40 -1.09 -2.87
CA LEU A 64 1.11 -1.30 -1.45
C LEU A 64 -0.18 -0.58 -1.04
N VAL A 65 -0.29 0.71 -1.37
CA VAL A 65 -1.47 1.53 -1.06
C VAL A 65 -2.73 0.90 -1.65
N PHE A 66 -2.68 0.49 -2.91
CA PHE A 66 -3.78 -0.19 -3.58
C PHE A 66 -4.16 -1.50 -2.89
N THR A 67 -3.17 -2.35 -2.56
CA THR A 67 -3.43 -3.60 -1.84
C THR A 67 -4.04 -3.32 -0.46
N THR A 68 -3.60 -2.29 0.26
CA THR A 68 -4.19 -1.91 1.56
C THR A 68 -5.64 -1.45 1.41
N VAL A 69 -5.93 -0.60 0.42
CA VAL A 69 -7.31 -0.12 0.16
C VAL A 69 -8.24 -1.28 -0.19
N ILE A 70 -7.81 -2.21 -1.05
CA ILE A 70 -8.62 -3.39 -1.37
C ILE A 70 -8.72 -4.33 -0.16
N GLY A 71 -7.64 -4.50 0.60
CA GLY A 71 -7.61 -5.33 1.80
C GLY A 71 -8.58 -4.86 2.90
N PHE A 72 -8.98 -3.59 2.90
CA PHE A 72 -10.04 -3.09 3.78
C PHE A 72 -11.43 -3.65 3.43
N PHE A 73 -11.68 -4.06 2.19
CA PHE A 73 -13.01 -4.51 1.79
C PHE A 73 -13.44 -5.83 2.48
N PRO A 74 -12.61 -6.90 2.51
CA PRO A 74 -12.90 -8.09 3.32
C PRO A 74 -12.97 -7.80 4.82
N LEU A 75 -12.17 -6.85 5.32
CA LEU A 75 -12.22 -6.46 6.73
C LEU A 75 -13.59 -5.86 7.08
N LEU A 76 -14.08 -4.92 6.27
CA LEU A 76 -15.40 -4.31 6.45
C LEU A 76 -16.53 -5.35 6.35
N ALA A 77 -16.45 -6.25 5.38
CA ALA A 77 -17.41 -7.35 5.23
C ALA A 77 -17.44 -8.26 6.47
N LEU A 78 -16.26 -8.59 7.02
CA LEU A 78 -16.15 -9.37 8.25
C LEU A 78 -16.72 -8.61 9.46
N THR A 79 -16.41 -7.32 9.60
CA THR A 79 -16.98 -6.47 10.66
C THR A 79 -18.50 -6.43 10.58
N PHE A 80 -19.06 -6.25 9.38
CA PHE A 80 -20.50 -6.27 9.17
C PHE A 80 -21.12 -7.64 9.53
N ALA A 81 -20.47 -8.73 9.12
CA ALA A 81 -20.91 -10.08 9.45
C ALA A 81 -20.94 -10.32 10.96
N VAL A 82 -19.91 -9.89 11.68
CA VAL A 82 -19.84 -9.98 13.15
C VAL A 82 -20.92 -9.09 13.80
N LEU A 83 -21.07 -7.83 13.37
CA LEU A 83 -22.09 -6.93 13.92
C LEU A 83 -23.51 -7.49 13.74
N LYS A 84 -23.83 -8.01 12.55
CA LYS A 84 -25.12 -8.66 12.30
C LYS A 84 -25.27 -9.95 13.12
N GLY A 85 -24.21 -10.75 13.26
CA GLY A 85 -24.19 -11.96 14.08
C GLY A 85 -24.38 -11.70 15.59
N LEU A 86 -23.97 -10.54 16.08
CA LEU A 86 -24.18 -10.09 17.47
C LEU A 86 -25.58 -9.49 17.72
N GLY A 87 -26.47 -9.50 16.72
CA GLY A 87 -27.85 -9.01 16.88
C GLY A 87 -27.99 -7.48 16.87
N VAL A 88 -26.99 -6.74 16.36
CA VAL A 88 -27.01 -5.27 16.26
C VAL A 88 -28.17 -4.77 15.35
N HIS A 89 -28.82 -5.64 14.58
CA HIS A 89 -30.04 -5.33 13.83
C HIS A 89 -31.14 -4.67 14.70
N ASN A 90 -31.33 -5.14 15.94
CA ASN A 90 -32.35 -4.59 16.86
C ASN A 90 -32.02 -3.16 17.32
N ALA A 91 -30.75 -2.77 17.32
CA ALA A 91 -30.32 -1.41 17.64
C ALA A 91 -30.27 -0.50 16.40
N LEU A 92 -30.18 -1.09 15.21
CA LEU A 92 -30.14 -0.37 13.94
C LEU A 92 -31.53 0.12 13.51
N GLU A 93 -32.59 -0.64 13.74
CA GLU A 93 -33.97 -0.26 13.38
C GLU A 93 -34.40 1.11 13.96
N PRO A 94 -34.35 1.38 15.28
CA PRO A 94 -34.75 2.67 15.83
C PRO A 94 -33.82 3.81 15.39
N THR A 95 -32.54 3.51 15.14
CA THR A 95 -31.56 4.49 14.66
C THR A 95 -31.85 4.89 13.21
N LEU A 96 -32.15 3.91 12.34
CA LEU A 96 -32.56 4.13 10.95
C LEU A 96 -33.86 4.93 10.87
N LEU A 97 -34.87 4.56 11.67
CA LEU A 97 -36.13 5.29 11.72
C LEU A 97 -35.92 6.76 12.13
N THR A 98 -35.09 7.02 13.14
CA THR A 98 -34.79 8.40 13.59
C THR A 98 -34.03 9.19 12.52
N LEU A 99 -33.09 8.56 11.82
CA LEU A 99 -32.31 9.19 10.74
C LEU A 99 -33.15 9.46 9.48
N LEU A 100 -34.11 8.58 9.18
CA LEU A 100 -34.97 8.65 7.99
C LEU A 100 -36.26 9.42 8.26
N GLN A 101 -36.62 9.69 9.52
CA GLN A 101 -37.77 10.53 9.92
C GLN A 101 -37.90 11.86 9.14
N PRO A 102 -36.81 12.58 8.78
CA PRO A 102 -36.90 13.80 7.98
C PRO A 102 -37.39 13.60 6.54
N LEU A 103 -37.46 12.36 6.05
CA LEU A 103 -37.93 12.02 4.69
C LEU A 103 -39.46 11.98 4.57
N GLY A 104 -40.21 12.15 5.67
CA GLY A 104 -41.67 12.18 5.65
C GLY A 104 -42.31 10.80 5.55
N ASP A 105 -43.48 10.71 4.91
CA ASP A 105 -44.34 9.51 4.91
C ASP A 105 -43.68 8.26 4.31
N ASP A 106 -42.70 8.43 3.41
CA ASP A 106 -41.97 7.33 2.78
C ASP A 106 -40.87 6.71 3.66
N ALA A 107 -40.51 7.36 4.77
CA ALA A 107 -39.40 6.94 5.64
C ALA A 107 -39.55 5.50 6.17
N ASN A 108 -40.78 5.08 6.48
CA ASN A 108 -41.08 3.75 6.97
C ASN A 108 -40.84 2.67 5.89
N GLY A 109 -41.28 2.93 4.66
CA GLY A 109 -41.07 2.03 3.53
C GLY A 109 -39.59 1.82 3.23
N PHE A 110 -38.82 2.91 3.16
CA PHE A 110 -37.37 2.84 2.98
C PHE A 110 -36.66 2.11 4.11
N THR A 111 -37.08 2.31 5.36
CA THR A 111 -36.50 1.61 6.51
C THR A 111 -36.75 0.12 6.42
N THR A 112 -37.99 -0.31 6.14
CA THR A 112 -38.33 -1.72 5.98
C THR A 112 -37.57 -2.37 4.83
N ASP A 113 -37.39 -1.66 3.70
CA ASP A 113 -36.61 -2.15 2.57
C ASP A 113 -35.14 -2.35 2.93
N ILE A 114 -34.51 -1.38 3.61
CA ILE A 114 -33.12 -1.48 4.06
C ILE A 114 -32.96 -2.66 5.03
N LEU A 115 -33.84 -2.80 6.01
CA LEU A 115 -33.79 -3.91 6.97
C LEU A 115 -33.96 -5.26 6.28
N ARG A 116 -34.89 -5.37 5.32
CA ARG A 116 -35.09 -6.56 4.49
C ARG A 116 -33.84 -6.93 3.68
N TYR A 117 -33.16 -5.95 3.08
CA TYR A 117 -31.89 -6.20 2.38
C TYR A 117 -30.80 -6.65 3.34
N VAL A 118 -30.67 -5.98 4.48
CA VAL A 118 -29.71 -6.35 5.53
C VAL A 118 -29.97 -7.78 5.99
N ASP A 119 -31.23 -8.20 6.17
CA ASP A 119 -31.59 -9.54 6.61
C ASP A 119 -31.36 -10.62 5.56
N ALA A 120 -31.66 -10.34 4.30
CA ALA A 120 -31.42 -11.25 3.18
C ALA A 120 -29.94 -11.60 2.97
N ILE A 121 -29.02 -10.80 3.48
CA ILE A 121 -27.57 -11.07 3.42
C ILE A 121 -27.22 -12.29 4.29
N GLN A 122 -26.73 -13.37 3.65
CA GLN A 122 -26.25 -14.57 4.35
C GLN A 122 -24.92 -14.29 5.06
N VAL A 123 -25.01 -13.94 6.34
CA VAL A 123 -23.88 -13.56 7.20
C VAL A 123 -22.82 -14.66 7.27
N GLU A 124 -23.27 -15.92 7.34
CA GLU A 124 -22.39 -17.08 7.51
C GLU A 124 -21.45 -17.25 6.31
N LEU A 125 -22.00 -17.20 5.09
CA LEU A 125 -21.21 -17.34 3.86
C LEU A 125 -20.24 -16.16 3.66
N ILE A 126 -20.69 -14.94 3.92
CA ILE A 126 -19.87 -13.73 3.80
C ILE A 126 -18.76 -13.71 4.85
N GLY A 127 -19.07 -14.10 6.10
CA GLY A 127 -18.08 -14.16 7.17
C GLY A 127 -16.92 -15.09 6.83
N ILE A 128 -17.23 -16.34 6.48
CA ILE A 128 -16.19 -17.35 6.16
C ILE A 128 -15.38 -16.92 4.92
N THR A 129 -16.05 -16.45 3.87
CA THR A 129 -15.38 -15.99 2.64
C THR A 129 -14.47 -14.79 2.94
N SER A 130 -14.92 -13.86 3.77
CA SER A 130 -14.16 -12.67 4.14
C SER A 130 -12.94 -13.01 4.98
N VAL A 131 -13.01 -13.98 5.89
CA VAL A 131 -11.84 -14.46 6.66
C VAL A 131 -10.78 -15.02 5.71
N GLY A 132 -11.17 -15.87 4.76
CA GLY A 132 -10.24 -16.43 3.77
C GLY A 132 -9.59 -15.36 2.90
N LEU A 133 -10.39 -14.40 2.42
CA LEU A 133 -9.88 -13.25 1.65
C LEU A 133 -8.95 -12.37 2.49
N LEU A 134 -9.31 -12.08 3.74
CA LEU A 134 -8.50 -11.26 4.63
C LEU A 134 -7.12 -11.89 4.85
N LEU A 135 -7.06 -13.20 5.11
CA LEU A 135 -5.79 -13.93 5.22
C LEU A 135 -4.97 -13.82 3.93
N TYR A 136 -5.61 -13.96 2.76
CA TYR A 136 -4.93 -13.76 1.48
C TYR A 136 -4.34 -12.35 1.34
N PHE A 137 -5.12 -11.31 1.65
CA PHE A 137 -4.65 -9.92 1.56
C PHE A 137 -3.53 -9.60 2.54
N VAL A 138 -3.60 -10.11 3.77
CA VAL A 138 -2.53 -9.95 4.77
C VAL A 138 -1.23 -10.58 4.27
N LEU A 139 -1.30 -11.81 3.74
CA LEU A 139 -0.13 -12.49 3.20
C LEU A 139 0.44 -11.78 1.96
N ASP A 140 -0.41 -11.31 1.04
CA ASP A 140 0.04 -10.57 -0.14
C ASP A 140 0.71 -9.24 0.27
N MET A 141 0.12 -8.52 1.24
CA MET A 141 0.68 -7.28 1.76
C MET A 141 2.05 -7.51 2.42
N MET A 142 2.20 -8.52 3.28
CA MET A 142 3.49 -8.87 3.90
C MET A 142 4.54 -9.22 2.84
N ARG A 143 4.17 -9.99 1.81
CA ARG A 143 5.06 -10.31 0.70
C ARG A 143 5.51 -9.06 -0.07
N LYS A 144 4.60 -8.12 -0.33
CA LYS A 144 4.92 -6.85 -1.01
C LYS A 144 5.82 -5.95 -0.16
N ILE A 145 5.64 -5.93 1.15
CA ILE A 145 6.50 -5.22 2.10
C ILE A 145 7.90 -5.82 2.06
N GLU A 146 8.04 -7.15 2.21
CA GLU A 146 9.35 -7.81 2.14
C GLU A 146 10.04 -7.57 0.79
N SER A 147 9.29 -7.68 -0.33
CA SER A 147 9.84 -7.41 -1.66
C SER A 147 10.33 -5.97 -1.81
N SER A 148 9.62 -5.01 -1.22
CA SER A 148 10.01 -3.59 -1.27
C SER A 148 11.25 -3.32 -0.44
N PHE A 149 11.38 -3.93 0.73
CA PHE A 149 12.59 -3.85 1.54
C PHE A 149 13.78 -4.56 0.89
N ASN A 150 13.59 -5.76 0.34
CA ASN A 150 14.64 -6.47 -0.39
C ASN A 150 15.15 -5.66 -1.59
N TYR A 151 14.26 -4.92 -2.26
CA TYR A 151 14.63 -4.00 -3.33
C TYR A 151 15.46 -2.81 -2.82
N ILE A 152 15.03 -2.14 -1.75
CA ILE A 152 15.75 -0.99 -1.15
C ILE A 152 17.15 -1.38 -0.66
N TRP A 153 17.28 -2.54 0.00
CA TRP A 153 18.55 -3.05 0.51
C TRP A 153 19.34 -3.92 -0.48
N ALA A 154 18.90 -4.00 -1.74
CA ALA A 154 19.55 -4.77 -2.81
C ALA A 154 19.87 -6.25 -2.43
N VAL A 155 19.00 -6.88 -1.64
CA VAL A 155 19.15 -8.27 -1.20
C VAL A 155 18.78 -9.21 -2.35
N ARG A 156 19.72 -10.08 -2.76
CA ARG A 156 19.60 -10.91 -3.98
C ARG A 156 18.90 -12.26 -3.80
N GLN A 157 18.74 -12.76 -2.57
CA GLN A 157 18.12 -14.07 -2.32
C GLN A 157 16.87 -13.92 -1.46
N GLY A 158 15.74 -14.35 -2.01
CA GLY A 158 14.51 -14.50 -1.25
C GLY A 158 14.44 -15.87 -0.57
N ARG A 159 14.04 -15.91 0.70
CA ARG A 159 13.72 -17.15 1.44
C ARG A 159 12.57 -17.93 0.79
N SER A 160 12.46 -19.21 1.13
CA SER A 160 11.39 -20.10 0.62
C SER A 160 9.99 -19.62 1.04
N TRP A 161 9.00 -19.87 0.19
CA TRP A 161 7.61 -19.43 0.37
C TRP A 161 6.92 -20.01 1.61
N SER A 162 7.18 -21.29 1.94
CA SER A 162 6.55 -21.96 3.08
C SER A 162 7.00 -21.42 4.44
N SER A 163 8.30 -21.07 4.57
CA SER A 163 8.84 -20.44 5.78
C SER A 163 8.22 -19.05 6.00
N ARG A 164 8.09 -18.28 4.91
CA ARG A 164 7.56 -16.92 4.93
C ARG A 164 6.13 -16.83 5.40
N VAL A 165 5.24 -17.71 4.93
CA VAL A 165 3.82 -17.66 5.33
C VAL A 165 3.66 -17.83 6.84
N SER A 166 4.37 -18.80 7.44
CA SER A 166 4.34 -19.01 8.90
C SER A 166 4.92 -17.81 9.66
N GLU A 167 6.06 -17.28 9.21
CA GLU A 167 6.70 -16.11 9.81
C GLU A 167 5.82 -14.85 9.70
N TYR A 168 5.15 -14.64 8.57
CA TYR A 168 4.23 -13.52 8.37
C TYR A 168 2.99 -13.63 9.26
N LEU A 169 2.37 -14.82 9.33
CA LEU A 169 1.22 -15.04 10.21
C LEU A 169 1.61 -14.86 11.68
N PHE A 170 2.76 -15.40 12.09
CA PHE A 170 3.29 -15.22 13.43
C PHE A 170 3.54 -13.73 13.72
N ALA A 171 4.19 -13.01 12.82
CA ALA A 171 4.44 -11.58 12.99
C ALA A 171 3.12 -10.79 13.13
N VAL A 172 2.12 -11.04 12.27
CA VAL A 172 0.85 -10.29 12.32
C VAL A 172 0.01 -10.62 13.56
N ILE A 173 -0.02 -11.90 13.98
CA ILE A 173 -0.81 -12.34 15.13
C ILE A 173 -0.13 -12.01 16.45
N VAL A 174 1.20 -12.20 16.53
CA VAL A 174 1.96 -12.12 17.78
C VAL A 174 2.55 -10.73 18.01
N SER A 175 2.91 -9.96 16.97
CA SER A 175 3.44 -8.60 17.14
C SER A 175 2.53 -7.66 17.95
N PRO A 176 1.20 -7.70 17.86
CA PRO A 176 0.34 -6.87 18.70
C PRO A 176 0.26 -7.32 20.16
N LEU A 177 0.70 -8.55 20.46
CA LEU A 177 0.64 -9.16 21.79
C LEU A 177 1.96 -9.01 22.56
N LEU A 178 3.04 -8.61 21.89
CA LEU A 178 4.38 -8.34 22.45
C LEU A 178 4.55 -6.84 22.69
#